data_AF-A0A0R3JTJ1-F1
#
_entry.id   AF-A0A0R3JTJ1-F1
#
_cell.length_a   1.000
_cell.length_b   1.000
_cell.length_c   1.000
_cell.angle_alpha   90.00
_cell.angle_beta   90.00
_cell.angle_gamma   90.00
#
_symmetry.space_group_name_H-M   'P 1'
#
loop_
_entity.id
_entity.type
_entity.pdbx_description
1 polymer ?
#
loop_
_entity_poly.entity_id
_entity_poly.type
_entity_poly.pdbx_seq_one_letter_code
_entity_poly.pdbx_strand_id
1 'polypeptide(L)' 'MWKEYLINFVNQNRGKSLGCAIGLLFALFVLLIGFFKTIFILICSYIGYYIGRKIDNNEDLSEFFGNLLFSKWK' A
#
# COMPACT_ATOMS: atom_id res chain seq x y z
N MET A 1 -2.00 -6.33 34.96
CA MET A 1 -0.57 -5.97 35.13
C MET A 1 0.22 -5.93 33.81
N TRP A 2 0.72 -7.03 33.24
CA TRP A 2 1.58 -6.97 32.03
C TRP A 2 0.91 -6.37 30.78
N LYS A 3 -0.40 -6.65 30.60
CA LYS A 3 -1.18 -6.12 29.48
C LYS A 3 -1.27 -4.60 29.50
N GLU A 4 -1.44 -4.02 30.68
CA GLU A 4 -1.60 -2.57 30.85
C GLU A 4 -0.28 -1.82 30.56
N TYR A 5 0.85 -2.41 30.92
CA TYR A 5 2.17 -1.86 30.58
C TYR A 5 2.43 -1.83 29.07
N LEU A 6 2.08 -2.91 28.36
CA LEU A 6 2.22 -2.98 26.89
C LEU A 6 1.30 -1.99 26.19
N ILE A 7 0.05 -1.89 26.63
CA ILE A 7 -0.92 -0.95 26.05
C ILE A 7 -0.45 0.49 26.24
N ASN A 8 0.06 0.85 27.43
CA ASN A 8 0.53 2.20 27.70
C ASN A 8 1.78 2.57 26.87
N PHE A 9 2.70 1.62 26.69
CA PHE A 9 3.90 1.80 25.87
C PHE A 9 3.57 1.98 24.38
N VAL A 10 2.63 1.19 23.85
CA VAL A 10 2.10 1.33 22.49
C VAL A 10 1.33 2.64 22.33
N ASN A 11 0.62 3.10 23.36
CA ASN A 11 -0.13 4.35 23.35
C ASN A 11 0.77 5.58 23.25
N GLN A 12 1.93 5.54 23.91
CA GLN A 12 2.85 6.67 24.00
C GLN A 12 3.64 6.88 22.69
N ASN A 13 3.75 5.85 21.85
CA ASN A 13 4.45 5.87 20.56
C ASN A 13 3.72 5.07 19.46
N ARG A 14 2.41 5.31 19.29
CA ARG A 14 1.54 4.55 18.36
C ARG A 14 2.15 4.40 16.96
N GLY A 15 2.73 5.48 16.41
CA GLY A 15 3.34 5.46 15.08
C GLY A 15 4.57 4.53 14.98
N LYS A 16 5.44 4.51 15.99
CA LYS A 16 6.66 3.67 15.98
C LYS A 16 6.32 2.18 16.13
N SER A 17 5.38 1.86 17.01
CA SER A 17 4.94 0.48 17.22
C SER A 17 4.21 -0.08 16.00
N LEU A 18 3.35 0.73 15.35
CA LEU A 18 2.68 0.33 14.12
C LEU A 18 3.67 0.14 12.97
N GLY A 19 4.63 1.06 12.81
CA GLY A 19 5.68 0.92 11.80
C GLY A 19 6.51 -0.34 11.97
N CYS A 20 6.88 -0.68 13.22
CA CYS A 20 7.59 -1.92 13.53
C CYS A 20 6.75 -3.17 13.21
N ALA A 21 5.48 -3.19 13.60
CA ALA A 21 4.57 -4.30 13.32
C ALA A 21 4.35 -4.52 11.82
N ILE A 22 4.15 -3.43 11.06
CA ILE A 22 3.98 -3.47 9.60
C ILE A 22 5.27 -3.93 8.94
N GLY A 23 6.43 -3.42 9.38
CA GLY A 23 7.74 -3.81 8.86
C GLY A 23 8.05 -5.29 9.10
N LEU A 24 7.71 -5.82 10.29
CA LEU A 24 7.83 -7.24 10.60
C LEU A 24 6.96 -8.11 9.71
N LEU A 25 5.70 -7.71 9.51
CA LEU A 25 4.77 -8.42 8.63
C LEU A 25 5.27 -8.42 7.19
N PHE A 26 5.77 -7.28 6.72
CA PHE A 26 6.35 -7.15 5.38
C PHE A 26 7.60 -8.02 5.20
N ALA A 27 8.51 -8.02 6.17
CA ALA A 27 9.70 -8.87 6.16
C ALA A 27 9.33 -10.36 6.14
N LEU A 28 8.28 -10.75 6.86
CA LEU A 28 7.77 -12.13 6.84
C LEU A 28 7.25 -12.53 5.45
N PHE A 29 6.52 -11.64 4.77
CA PHE A 29 6.09 -11.88 3.39
C PHE A 29 7.27 -12.00 2.43
N VAL A 30 8.30 -11.17 2.57
CA VAL A 30 9.54 -11.24 1.78
C VAL A 30 10.26 -12.57 1.98
N LEU A 31 10.34 -13.08 3.22
CA LEU A 31 10.98 -14.35 3.53
C LEU A 31 10.18 -15.56 3.00
N LEU A 32 8.85 -15.55 3.14
CA LEU A 32 7.99 -16.67 2.74
C LEU A 32 7.80 -16.77 1.21
N ILE A 33 7.55 -15.64 0.55
CA ILE A 33 7.19 -15.60 -0.87
C ILE A 33 8.44 -15.34 -1.73
N GLY A 34 9.39 -14.56 -1.22
CA GLY A 34 10.60 -14.11 -1.91
C GLY A 34 10.58 -12.62 -2.25
N PHE A 35 11.74 -11.95 -2.17
CA PHE A 35 11.90 -10.49 -2.33
C PHE A 35 11.24 -9.92 -3.59
N PHE A 36 11.49 -10.52 -4.75
CA PHE A 36 10.95 -10.04 -6.03
C PHE A 36 9.43 -10.15 -6.12
N LYS A 37 8.85 -11.21 -5.54
CA LYS A 37 7.40 -11.42 -5.55
C LYS A 37 6.69 -10.40 -4.66
N THR A 38 7.26 -10.05 -3.51
CA THR A 38 6.68 -9.01 -2.64
C THR A 38 6.73 -7.63 -3.28
N ILE A 39 7.81 -7.28 -3.97
CA ILE A 39 7.90 -6.02 -4.75
C ILE A 39 6.85 -6.00 -5.85
N PHE A 40 6.68 -7.10 -6.59
CA PHE A 40 5.66 -7.20 -7.63
C PHE A 40 4.25 -6.97 -7.06
N ILE A 41 3.92 -7.61 -5.94
CA ILE A 41 2.64 -7.44 -5.26
C ILE A 41 2.43 -5.99 -4.80
N LEU A 42 3.46 -5.35 -4.22
CA LEU A 42 3.38 -3.95 -3.81
C LEU A 42 3.10 -3.02 -4.99
N ILE A 43 3.81 -3.20 -6.10
CA ILE A 43 3.63 -2.40 -7.31
C ILE A 43 2.23 -2.60 -7.87
N CYS A 44 1.77 -3.85 -8.02
CA CYS A 44 0.42 -4.15 -8.48
C CYS A 44 -0.66 -3.57 -7.55
N SER A 45 -0.47 -3.68 -6.24
CA SER A 45 -1.38 -3.12 -5.25
C SER A 45 -1.41 -1.60 -5.29
N TYR A 46 -0.27 -0.95 -5.48
CA TYR A 46 -0.16 0.51 -5.60
C TYR A 46 -0.84 1.01 -6.87
N ILE A 47 -0.60 0.34 -8.01
CA ILE A 47 -1.25 0.65 -9.29
C ILE A 47 -2.76 0.43 -9.17
N GLY A 48 -3.19 -0.69 -8.61
CA GLY A 48 -4.61 -0.99 -8.39
C GLY A 48 -5.30 0.04 -7.50
N TYR A 49 -4.63 0.50 -6.43
CA TYR A 49 -5.14 1.57 -5.58
C TYR A 49 -5.20 2.91 -6.31
N TYR A 50 -4.18 3.27 -7.08
CA TYR A 50 -4.16 4.51 -7.87
C TYR A 50 -5.30 4.53 -8.90
N ILE A 51 -5.49 3.41 -9.62
CA ILE A 51 -6.58 3.25 -10.58
C ILE A 51 -7.93 3.28 -9.84
N GLY A 52 -8.10 2.52 -8.76
CA GLY A 52 -9.33 2.45 -7.98
C GLY A 52 -9.74 3.80 -7.38
N ARG A 53 -8.79 4.55 -6.81
CA ARG A 53 -9.03 5.91 -6.29
C ARG A 53 -9.52 6.87 -7.37
N LYS A 54 -9.00 6.71 -8.59
CA LYS A 54 -9.37 7.56 -9.72
C LYS A 54 -10.77 7.21 -10.26
N ILE A 55 -11.17 5.93 -10.20
CA ILE A 55 -12.57 5.50 -10.45
C ILE A 55 -13.52 6.10 -9.41
N ASP A 56 -13.18 5.98 -8.13
CA ASP A 56 -14.05 6.39 -7.00
C ASP A 56 -14.31 7.91 -6.99
N ASN A 57 -13.32 8.71 -7.43
CA ASN A 57 -13.43 10.16 -7.53
C ASN A 57 -14.31 10.67 -8.69
N ASN A 58 -14.91 9.80 -9.53
CA ASN A 58 -15.62 10.21 -10.76
C ASN A 58 -14.79 11.12 -11.69
N GLU A 59 -13.46 11.17 -11.52
CA GLU A 59 -12.55 11.69 -12.53
C GLU A 59 -12.44 10.59 -13.58
N ASP A 60 -13.28 10.70 -14.62
CA ASP A 60 -13.39 9.78 -15.74
C ASP A 60 -12.04 9.11 -16.05
N LEU A 61 -11.87 7.87 -15.60
CA LEU A 61 -10.75 7.04 -16.07
C LEU A 61 -10.73 7.01 -17.61
N SER A 62 -11.92 7.11 -18.20
CA SER A 62 -12.19 7.33 -19.61
C SER A 62 -11.42 8.52 -20.20
N GLU A 63 -11.31 9.64 -19.48
CA GLU A 63 -10.65 10.85 -19.96
C GLU A 63 -9.12 10.70 -19.89
N PHE A 64 -8.59 10.05 -18.85
CA PHE A 64 -7.15 9.76 -18.77
C PHE A 64 -6.69 8.71 -19.79
N PHE A 65 -7.42 7.60 -19.92
CA PHE A 65 -7.13 6.60 -20.95
C PHE A 65 -7.41 7.13 -22.35
N GLY A 66 -8.45 7.94 -22.53
CA GLY A 66 -8.75 8.62 -23.79
C GLY A 66 -7.61 9.54 -24.22
N ASN A 67 -7.07 10.36 -23.31
CA ASN A 67 -5.93 11.22 -23.60
C ASN A 67 -4.63 10.44 -23.82
N LEU A 68 -4.39 9.34 -23.09
CA LEU A 68 -3.18 8.51 -23.24
C LEU A 68 -3.19 7.71 -24.56
N LEU A 69 -4.35 7.18 -24.97
CA LEU A 69 -4.52 6.48 -26.25
C LEU A 69 -4.49 7.43 -27.44
N PHE A 70 -5.16 8.59 -27.33
CA PHE A 70 -5.27 9.55 -28.44
C PHE A 70 -4.00 10.39 -28.63
N SER A 71 -3.21 10.63 -27.58
CA SER A 71 -1.90 11.31 -27.66
C SER A 71 -0.88 10.56 -28.51
N LYS A 72 -1.09 9.28 -28.82
CA LYS A 72 -0.17 8.46 -29.62
C LYS A 72 -0.57 8.33 -31.09
N TRP A 73 -1.67 8.96 -31.50
CA TRP A 73 -2.23 8.91 -32.85
C TRP A 73 -2.26 10.29 -33.57
N LYS A 74 -1.34 11.19 -33.20
CA LYS A 74 -1.03 12.40 -33.99
C LYS A 74 0.45 12.46 -34.32
#